data_AF-A0A0W0SBK7-F1
#
_entry.id   AF-A0A0W0SBK7-F1
#
_cell.length_a   1.000
_cell.length_b   1.000
_cell.length_c   1.000
_cell.angle_alpha   90.00
_cell.angle_beta   90.00
_cell.angle_gamma   90.00
#
_symmetry.space_group_name_H-M   'P 1'
#
loop_
_entity.id
_entity.type
_entity.pdbx_description
1 polymer ?
#
loop_
_entity_poly.entity_id
_entity_poly.type
_entity_poly.pdbx_seq_one_letter_code
_entity_poly.pdbx_strand_id
1 'polypeptide(L)' 'MLKEITILGRRLKLIEMSRVIGKFDKHTNHVLAHTGQEFDYKLNQIFFGDWEIRKPDYFLDAHINLLLSEHLHVN' A
#
# COMPACT_ATOMS: atom_id res chain seq x y z
N MET A 1 19.12 9.43 14.07
CA MET A 1 18.05 8.44 13.80
C MET A 1 18.09 8.13 12.31
N LEU A 2 18.09 6.86 11.92
CA LEU A 2 18.18 6.46 10.50
C LEU A 2 16.91 6.88 9.76
N LYS A 3 17.01 7.30 8.51
CA LYS A 3 15.87 7.63 7.65
C LYS A 3 15.71 6.51 6.63
N GLU A 4 14.58 5.82 6.66
CA GLU A 4 14.29 4.70 5.76
C GLU A 4 13.00 4.91 5.01
N ILE A 5 12.95 4.42 3.77
CA ILE A 5 11.74 4.41 2.96
C ILE A 5 11.35 2.98 2.59
N THR A 6 10.10 2.62 2.85
CA THR A 6 9.49 1.38 2.36
C THR A 6 8.53 1.73 1.23
N ILE A 7 8.75 1.17 0.04
CA ILE A 7 7.88 1.35 -1.13
C ILE A 7 7.16 0.04 -1.43
N LEU A 8 5.82 0.07 -1.47
CA LEU A 8 4.97 -1.09 -1.74
C LEU A 8 4.00 -0.78 -2.87
N GLY A 9 3.63 -1.77 -3.67
CA GLY A 9 2.63 -1.58 -4.74
C GLY A 9 1.56 -2.66 -4.85
N ARG A 10 1.77 -3.79 -4.17
CA ARG A 10 0.89 -4.96 -4.25
C ARG A 10 0.29 -5.26 -2.89
N ARG A 11 -0.96 -5.70 -2.87
CA ARG A 11 -1.69 -5.93 -1.63
C ARG A 11 -1.03 -7.00 -0.75
N LEU A 12 -0.63 -8.13 -1.33
CA LEU A 12 0.04 -9.21 -0.58
C LEU A 12 1.33 -8.73 0.10
N LYS A 13 2.07 -7.81 -0.54
CA LYS A 13 3.29 -7.25 0.05
C LYS A 13 3.01 -6.38 1.27
N LEU A 14 1.88 -5.67 1.31
CA LEU A 14 1.46 -4.92 2.51
C LEU A 14 1.14 -5.86 3.68
N ILE A 15 0.49 -6.99 3.42
CA ILE A 15 0.21 -8.03 4.43
C ILE A 15 1.52 -8.56 5.03
N GLU A 16 2.44 -9.00 4.17
CA GLU A 16 3.74 -9.55 4.55
C GLU A 16 4.58 -8.54 5.36
N MET A 17 4.52 -7.26 4.98
CA MET A 17 5.35 -6.21 5.58
C MET A 17 4.75 -5.57 6.84
N SER A 18 3.51 -5.89 7.21
CA SER A 18 2.80 -5.32 8.36
C SER A 18 3.64 -5.24 9.65
N ARG A 19 4.26 -6.36 10.05
CA ARG A 19 5.11 -6.43 11.25
C ARG A 19 6.42 -5.67 11.13
N VAL A 20 6.98 -5.59 9.91
CA VAL A 20 8.24 -4.88 9.64
C VAL A 20 8.01 -3.38 9.68
N ILE A 21 6.92 -2.89 9.10
CA ILE A 21 6.50 -1.49 9.13
C ILE A 21 6.40 -1.01 10.58
N GLY A 22 5.69 -1.75 11.44
CA GLY A 22 5.56 -1.40 12.86
C GLY A 22 6.88 -1.43 13.65
N LYS A 23 7.90 -2.16 13.17
CA LYS A 23 9.25 -2.12 13.75
C LYS A 23 10.03 -0.90 13.26
N PHE A 24 9.97 -0.58 11.98
CA PHE A 24 10.61 0.62 11.44
C PHE A 24 10.02 1.89 12.04
N ASP A 25 8.70 1.98 12.18
CA ASP A 25 8.04 3.13 12.83
C ASP A 25 8.53 3.38 14.27
N LYS A 26 9.01 2.34 14.98
CA LYS A 26 9.53 2.46 16.35
C LYS A 26 11.02 2.79 16.44
N HIS A 27 11.78 2.52 15.38
CA HIS A 27 13.24 2.52 15.45
C HIS A 27 13.90 3.46 14.43
N THR A 28 13.17 3.93 13.42
CA THR A 28 13.67 4.79 12.35
C THR A 28 12.70 5.96 12.08
N ASN A 29 13.19 6.98 11.38
CA ASN A 29 12.31 7.97 10.75
C ASN A 29 11.79 7.36 9.44
N HIS A 30 10.79 6.49 9.58
CA HIS A 30 10.28 5.65 8.53
C HIS A 30 9.25 6.38 7.65
N VAL A 31 9.49 6.37 6.34
CA VAL A 31 8.54 6.83 5.32
C VAL A 31 7.94 5.62 4.60
N LEU A 32 6.62 5.51 4.60
CA LEU A 32 5.88 4.47 3.90
C LEU A 32 5.25 5.07 2.65
N ALA A 33 5.63 4.58 1.47
CA ALA A 33 5.06 5.00 0.19
C ALA A 33 4.34 3.82 -0.48
N HIS A 34 3.13 4.07 -0.98
CA HIS A 34 2.38 3.10 -1.76
C HIS A 34 2.28 3.55 -3.22
N THR A 35 2.59 2.68 -4.18
CA THR A 35 2.62 3.06 -5.59
C THR A 35 1.23 3.25 -6.19
N GLY A 36 0.23 2.49 -5.75
CA GLY A 36 -1.17 2.63 -6.20
C GLY A 36 -1.65 1.56 -7.19
N GLN A 37 -0.82 0.57 -7.53
CA GLN A 37 -1.18 -0.45 -8.53
C GLN A 37 -2.40 -1.31 -8.13
N GLU A 38 -2.45 -1.79 -6.88
CA GLU A 38 -3.50 -2.69 -6.35
C GLU A 38 -4.11 -2.16 -5.03
N PHE A 39 -4.62 -0.92 -5.03
CA PHE A 39 -5.17 -0.32 -3.81
C PHE A 39 -6.70 -0.40 -3.75
N ASP A 40 -7.22 -1.23 -2.84
CA ASP A 40 -8.65 -1.30 -2.54
C ASP A 40 -8.94 -0.54 -1.24
N TYR A 41 -9.56 0.63 -1.37
CA TYR A 41 -10.00 1.46 -0.24
C TYR A 41 -10.94 0.74 0.73
N LYS A 42 -11.68 -0.29 0.28
CA LYS A 42 -12.58 -1.06 1.16
C LYS A 42 -11.81 -1.92 2.16
N LEU A 43 -10.56 -2.27 1.88
CA LEU A 43 -9.73 -3.04 2.80
C LEU A 43 -9.00 -2.25 3.86
N ASN A 44 -8.94 -0.93 3.71
CA ASN A 44 -8.34 -0.04 4.70
C ASN A 44 -8.93 -0.25 6.10
N GLN A 45 -10.20 -0.66 6.23
CA GLN A 45 -10.79 -0.87 7.55
C GLN A 45 -10.18 -2.08 8.29
N ILE A 46 -9.92 -3.20 7.60
CA ILE A 46 -9.33 -4.39 8.24
C ILE A 46 -7.83 -4.15 8.53
N PHE A 47 -7.10 -3.53 7.60
CA PHE A 47 -5.67 -3.26 7.79
C PHE A 47 -5.36 -2.25 8.89
N PHE A 48 -6.14 -1.17 8.97
CA PHE A 48 -5.89 -0.09 9.93
C PHE A 48 -6.56 -0.36 11.28
N GLY A 49 -7.65 -1.15 11.30
CA GLY A 49 -8.31 -1.59 12.52
C GLY A 49 -7.59 -2.78 13.14
N ASP A 50 -7.63 -3.93 12.48
CA ASP A 50 -7.24 -5.21 13.10
C ASP A 50 -5.71 -5.43 13.12
N TRP A 51 -4.97 -4.87 12.16
CA TRP A 51 -3.54 -5.13 12.00
C TRP A 51 -2.65 -3.94 12.41
N GLU A 52 -3.26 -2.87 12.93
CA GLU A 52 -2.58 -1.66 13.42
C GLU A 52 -1.55 -1.06 12.44
N ILE A 53 -1.72 -1.28 11.13
CA ILE A 53 -0.84 -0.67 10.13
C ILE A 53 -1.29 0.78 9.97
N ARG A 54 -0.36 1.72 9.86
CA ARG A 54 -0.69 3.12 9.54
C ARG A 54 -0.94 3.31 8.05
N LYS A 55 -1.59 4.42 7.70
CA LYS A 55 -1.69 4.86 6.30
C LYS A 55 -0.29 5.18 5.72
N PRO A 56 -0.07 4.96 4.40
CA PRO A 56 1.13 5.45 3.72
C PRO A 56 1.24 6.97 3.84
N ASP A 57 2.47 7.46 3.96
CA ASP A 57 2.80 8.89 3.91
C ASP A 57 2.65 9.45 2.50
N TYR A 58 2.92 8.61 1.48
CA TYR A 58 2.79 8.96 0.07
C TYR A 58 1.98 7.90 -0.67
N PHE A 59 1.16 8.38 -1.60
CA PHE A 59 0.43 7.56 -2.56
C PHE A 59 0.77 8.07 -3.96
N LEU A 60 1.35 7.21 -4.82
CA LEU A 60 1.94 7.64 -6.10
C LEU A 60 1.03 7.47 -7.31
N ASP A 61 -0.19 6.94 -7.13
CA ASP A 61 -1.23 6.82 -8.16
C ASP A 61 -0.78 6.11 -9.46
N ALA A 62 0.21 5.21 -9.37
CA ALA A 62 0.70 4.39 -10.46
C ALA A 62 -0.23 3.19 -10.70
N HIS A 63 -1.50 3.46 -10.98
CA HIS A 63 -2.48 2.45 -11.36
C HIS A 63 -1.99 1.69 -12.60
N ILE A 64 -2.08 0.37 -12.56
CA ILE A 64 -1.95 -0.42 -13.78
C ILE A 64 -3.25 -0.19 -14.55
N ASN A 65 -3.18 0.64 -15.59
CA ASN A 65 -4.20 0.62 -16.65
C ASN A 65 -4.12 -0.76 -17.31
N LEU A 66 -4.89 -1.73 -16.83
CA LEU A 66 -5.23 -2.86 -17.67
C LEU A 66 -6.06 -2.29 -18.81
N LEU A 67 -5.48 -2.28 -20.02
CA LEU A 67 -6.17 -2.14 -21.30
C LEU A 67 -7.14 -3.33 -21.52
N LEU A 68 -8.02 -3.62 -20.56
CA LEU A 68 -9.08 -4.61 -20.66
C LEU A 68 -10.48 -3.97 -20.66
N SER A 69 -10.59 -2.65 -20.60
CA SER A 69 -11.91 -1.98 -20.68
C SER A 69 -12.38 -1.67 -22.11
N GLU A 70 -11.60 -1.91 -23.16
CA GLU A 70 -12.06 -1.65 -24.54
C GLU A 70 -12.95 -2.76 -25.15
N HIS A 71 -13.22 -3.87 -24.44
CA HIS A 71 -13.99 -4.99 -25.02
C HIS A 71 -15.21 -5.46 -24.22
N LEU A 72 -15.72 -4.70 -23.24
CA LEU A 72 -16.94 -5.07 -22.49
C LEU A 72 -18.14 -4.13 -22.69
N HIS A 73 -18.12 -3.30 -23.73
CA HIS A 73 -19.30 -2.59 -24.23
C HIS A 73 -19.52 -2.85 -25.72
N VAL A 74 -19.73 -4.11 -26.10
CA VAL A 74 -20.45 -4.45 -27.33
C VAL A 74 -21.45 -5.56 -27.02
N ASN A 75 -22.72 -5.22 -27.27
CA ASN A 75 -23.98 -5.92 -27.04
C ASN A 75 -24.63 -5.71 -25.67
#